data_AF-A0A822XFV4-F1
#
_entry.id   AF-A0A822XFV4-F1
#
_cell.length_a   1.000
_cell.length_b   1.000
_cell.length_c   1.000
_cell.angle_alpha   90.00
_cell.angle_beta   90.00
_cell.angle_gamma   90.00
#
_symmetry.space_group_name_H-M   'P 1'
#
loop_
_entity.id
_entity.type
_entity.pdbx_description
1 polymer ?
#
loop_
_entity_poly.entity_id
_entity_poly.type
_entity_poly.pdbx_seq_one_letter_code
_entity_poly.pdbx_strand_id
1 'polypeptide(L)'
;MDFVEYNLDTKLKQCVDETYCLPHTPKVVNGLRASTADIFVDNAAFREFLFKELEVSTVDEESAAVVMVATSNGVPSIVFRGVSDLAGGADQKVSSSLYSLAAFNAFNVAVEFIELIGKENIIPYLKES
;
A
#
# COMPACT_ATOMS: atom_id res chain seq x y z
N MET A 1 14.92 3.99 15.41
CA MET A 1 14.36 3.19 14.30
C MET A 1 14.81 3.92 13.06
N ASP A 2 15.87 3.44 12.43
CA ASP A 2 16.39 4.10 11.23
C ASP A 2 15.41 3.79 10.10
N PHE A 3 14.72 4.84 9.62
CA PHE A 3 13.88 4.72 8.45
C PHE A 3 14.80 4.66 7.24
N VAL A 4 14.98 3.46 6.68
CA VAL A 4 15.58 3.34 5.36
C VAL A 4 14.52 3.82 4.36
N GLU A 5 14.76 5.00 3.79
CA GLU A 5 13.91 5.54 2.74
C GLU A 5 14.25 4.81 1.43
N TYR A 6 13.47 3.77 1.12
CA TYR A 6 13.57 3.09 -0.16
C TYR A 6 12.89 3.93 -1.25
N ASN A 7 13.69 4.51 -2.13
CA ASN A 7 13.19 5.18 -3.34
C ASN A 7 12.71 4.14 -4.36
N LEU A 8 11.46 3.71 -4.21
CA LEU A 8 10.78 2.81 -5.13
C LEU A 8 10.33 3.58 -6.38
N ASP A 9 11.15 3.58 -7.44
CA ASP A 9 10.81 4.15 -8.75
C ASP A 9 10.03 3.13 -9.61
N THR A 10 8.91 2.63 -9.07
CA THR A 10 8.06 1.67 -9.75
C THR A 10 7.09 2.38 -10.67
N LYS A 11 7.11 2.05 -11.96
CA LYS A 11 6.10 2.54 -12.91
C LYS A 11 4.74 1.92 -12.60
N LEU A 12 3.84 2.73 -12.02
CA LEU A 12 2.49 2.29 -11.68
C LEU A 12 1.55 2.36 -12.89
N LYS A 13 0.67 1.36 -13.02
CA LYS A 13 -0.36 1.30 -14.04
C LYS A 13 -1.47 2.30 -13.70
N GLN A 14 -1.80 3.18 -14.64
CA GLN A 14 -2.87 4.18 -14.47
C GLN A 14 -4.25 3.67 -14.91
N CYS A 15 -4.29 2.68 -15.79
CA CYS A 15 -5.52 2.22 -16.44
C CYS A 15 -5.78 0.74 -16.19
N VAL A 16 -7.05 0.37 -16.08
CA VAL A 16 -7.44 -1.04 -16.09
C VAL A 16 -7.37 -1.57 -17.52
N ASP A 17 -8.00 -0.84 -18.44
CA ASP A 17 -8.07 -1.08 -19.88
C ASP A 17 -8.00 0.25 -20.66
N GLU A 18 -8.18 0.24 -21.97
CA GLU A 18 -8.10 1.43 -22.84
C GLU A 18 -9.20 2.47 -22.56
N THR A 19 -10.30 2.06 -21.96
CA THR A 19 -11.49 2.88 -21.74
C THR A 19 -11.62 3.39 -20.31
N TYR A 20 -10.89 2.79 -19.36
CA TYR A 20 -11.00 3.11 -17.95
C TYR A 20 -9.63 3.36 -17.30
N CYS A 21 -9.34 4.65 -17.07
CA CYS A 21 -8.12 5.16 -16.47
C CYS A 21 -8.40 6.04 -15.26
N LEU A 22 -7.48 6.04 -14.30
CA LEU A 22 -7.47 7.01 -13.21
C LEU A 22 -7.18 8.42 -13.75
N PRO A 23 -7.74 9.48 -13.12
CA PRO A 23 -7.56 10.86 -13.58
C PRO A 23 -6.11 11.35 -13.41
N HIS A 24 -5.34 10.72 -12.52
CA HIS A 24 -3.94 11.04 -12.26
C HIS A 24 -3.11 9.75 -12.26
N THR A 25 -1.84 9.89 -12.62
CA THR A 25 -0.88 8.79 -12.52
C THR A 25 -0.70 8.40 -11.04
N PRO A 26 -0.86 7.12 -10.68
CA PRO A 26 -0.66 6.67 -9.30
C PRO A 26 0.77 6.90 -8.83
N LYS A 27 0.95 7.04 -7.52
CA LYS A 27 2.26 7.19 -6.88
C LYS A 27 2.38 6.29 -5.66
N VAL A 28 3.61 5.88 -5.37
CA VAL A 28 3.96 5.27 -4.07
C VAL A 28 4.10 6.40 -3.04
N VAL A 29 3.50 6.21 -1.86
CA VAL A 29 3.62 7.16 -0.75
C VAL A 29 3.98 6.37 0.50
N ASN A 30 5.03 6.80 1.20
CA ASN A 30 5.46 6.26 2.47
C ASN A 30 5.27 7.31 3.59
N GLY A 31 5.49 6.92 4.85
CA GLY A 31 5.41 7.83 6.00
C GLY A 31 3.99 8.23 6.44
N LEU A 32 2.95 7.67 5.80
CA LEU A 32 1.56 7.86 6.22
C LEU A 32 1.13 6.82 7.25
N ARG A 33 0.14 7.16 8.08
CA ARG A 33 -0.47 6.20 9.01
C ARG A 33 -1.55 5.39 8.30
N ALA A 34 -1.65 4.12 8.67
CA ALA A 34 -2.68 3.20 8.19
C ALA A 34 -3.37 2.53 9.38
N SER A 35 -4.62 2.11 9.18
CA SER A 35 -5.40 1.36 10.17
C SER A 35 -6.00 0.09 9.56
N THR A 36 -6.52 -0.77 10.43
CA THR A 36 -7.28 -1.96 10.06
C THR A 36 -8.60 -1.94 10.83
N ALA A 37 -9.70 -2.33 10.18
CA ALA A 37 -11.02 -2.51 10.77
C ALA A 37 -11.56 -3.89 10.42
N ASP A 38 -12.40 -4.48 11.26
CA ASP A 38 -13.07 -5.77 10.97
C ASP A 38 -14.28 -5.63 10.04
N ILE A 39 -14.41 -4.47 9.39
CA ILE A 39 -15.52 -4.09 8.51
C ILE A 39 -14.99 -3.30 7.31
N PHE A 40 -15.69 -3.43 6.18
CA PHE A 40 -15.51 -2.54 5.05
C PHE A 40 -16.04 -1.14 5.41
N VAL A 41 -15.14 -0.16 5.49
CA VAL A 41 -15.49 1.22 5.88
C VAL A 41 -16.09 1.96 4.70
N ASP A 42 -17.41 1.96 4.59
CA ASP A 42 -18.17 2.76 3.61
C ASP A 42 -18.97 3.89 4.26
N ASN A 43 -18.27 4.75 5.01
CA ASN A 43 -18.91 5.85 5.74
C ASN A 43 -18.01 7.09 5.77
N ALA A 44 -18.46 8.17 5.13
CA ALA A 44 -17.70 9.41 5.02
C ALA A 44 -17.39 10.04 6.38
N ALA A 45 -18.36 10.06 7.30
CA ALA A 45 -18.20 10.64 8.63
C ALA A 45 -17.18 9.83 9.46
N PHE A 46 -17.22 8.50 9.34
CA PHE A 46 -16.26 7.65 10.04
C PHE A 46 -14.84 7.75 9.45
N ARG A 47 -14.70 7.77 8.11
CA ARG A 47 -13.42 8.06 7.45
C ARG A 47 -12.84 9.40 7.92
N GLU A 48 -13.67 10.45 7.99
CA GLU A 48 -13.23 11.77 8.49
C GLU A 48 -12.79 11.74 9.94
N PHE A 49 -13.50 11.01 10.80
CA PHE A 49 -13.11 10.79 12.19
C PHE A 49 -11.74 10.11 12.28
N LEU A 50 -11.51 9.02 11.52
CA LEU A 50 -10.23 8.32 11.48
C LEU A 50 -9.07 9.25 11.07
N PHE A 51 -9.30 10.12 10.08
CA PHE A 51 -8.29 11.08 9.67
C PHE A 51 -8.04 12.17 10.73
N LYS A 52 -9.10 12.78 11.28
CA LYS A 52 -8.99 13.90 12.21
C LYS A 52 -8.39 13.50 13.56
N GLU A 53 -8.77 12.33 14.07
CA GLU A 53 -8.37 11.89 15.41
C GLU A 53 -7.10 11.03 15.41
N LEU A 54 -6.85 10.28 14.33
CA LEU A 54 -5.77 9.29 14.27
C LEU A 54 -4.77 9.55 13.14
N GLU A 55 -4.97 10.58 12.31
CA GLU A 55 -4.14 10.90 11.13
C GLU A 55 -4.03 9.73 10.13
N VAL A 56 -5.02 8.85 10.11
CA VAL A 56 -5.05 7.66 9.25
C VAL A 56 -5.34 8.07 7.81
N SER A 57 -4.50 7.61 6.89
CA SER A 57 -4.64 7.85 5.45
C SER A 57 -5.27 6.67 4.69
N THR A 58 -5.15 5.44 5.21
CA THR A 58 -5.74 4.24 4.61
C THR A 58 -6.30 3.29 5.67
N VAL A 59 -7.34 2.56 5.31
CA VAL A 59 -7.95 1.49 6.13
C VAL A 59 -8.09 0.23 5.28
N ASP A 60 -7.81 -0.93 5.87
CA ASP A 60 -8.01 -2.26 5.29
C ASP A 60 -8.64 -3.20 6.34
N GLU A 61 -8.69 -4.50 6.08
CA GLU A 61 -9.31 -5.48 6.97
C GLU A 61 -8.32 -6.42 7.68
N GLU A 62 -7.05 -6.48 7.26
CA GLU A 62 -6.13 -7.53 7.73
C GLU A 62 -4.77 -7.07 8.25
N SER A 63 -4.18 -5.99 7.73
CA SER A 63 -2.73 -5.79 7.89
C SER A 63 -2.28 -5.68 9.34
N ALA A 64 -3.04 -4.97 10.20
CA ALA A 64 -2.64 -4.81 11.60
C ALA A 64 -2.61 -6.16 12.33
N ALA A 65 -3.53 -7.07 12.02
CA ALA A 65 -3.53 -8.42 12.58
C ALA A 65 -2.30 -9.22 12.09
N VAL A 66 -1.98 -9.14 10.80
CA VAL A 66 -0.78 -9.79 10.22
C VAL A 66 0.50 -9.25 10.85
N VAL A 67 0.64 -7.92 10.93
CA VAL A 67 1.80 -7.24 11.52
C VAL A 67 1.93 -7.55 13.01
N MET A 68 0.80 -7.60 13.75
CA MET A 68 0.80 -7.96 15.16
C MET A 68 1.36 -9.37 15.37
N VAL A 69 0.91 -10.35 14.58
CA VAL A 69 1.40 -11.74 14.68
C VAL A 69 2.88 -11.82 14.29
N ALA A 70 3.29 -11.20 13.17
CA ALA A 70 4.69 -11.21 12.73
C ALA A 70 5.62 -10.59 13.78
N THR A 71 5.26 -9.41 14.28
CA THR A 71 6.04 -8.68 15.28
C THR A 71 6.13 -9.44 16.60
N SER A 72 5.03 -10.05 17.05
CA SER A 72 5.01 -10.87 18.27
C SER A 72 5.92 -12.10 18.19
N ASN A 73 6.23 -12.57 16.98
CA ASN A 73 7.15 -13.67 16.72
C ASN A 73 8.56 -13.21 16.30
N GLY A 74 8.88 -11.92 16.41
CA GLY A 74 10.20 -11.37 16.05
C GLY A 74 10.48 -11.40 14.54
N VAL A 75 9.45 -11.48 13.69
CA VAL A 75 9.57 -11.47 12.24
C VAL A 75 9.40 -10.04 11.72
N PRO A 76 10.42 -9.43 11.10
CA PRO A 76 10.28 -8.14 10.43
C PRO A 76 9.21 -8.23 9.34
N SER A 77 8.32 -7.23 9.29
CA SER A 77 7.23 -7.19 8.32
C SER A 77 7.07 -5.80 7.71
N ILE A 78 6.57 -5.79 6.48
CA ILE A 78 6.23 -4.58 5.71
C ILE A 78 4.90 -4.84 4.99
N VAL A 79 4.11 -3.78 4.83
CA VAL A 79 2.78 -3.86 4.21
C VAL A 79 2.76 -2.97 2.97
N PHE A 80 2.34 -3.53 1.84
CA PHE A 80 2.08 -2.81 0.60
C PHE A 80 0.57 -2.78 0.36
N ARG A 81 -0.03 -1.59 0.30
CA ARG A 81 -1.46 -1.42 0.02
C ARG A 81 -1.66 -0.62 -1.26
N GLY A 82 -2.56 -1.12 -2.11
CA GLY A 82 -3.13 -0.33 -3.19
C GLY A 82 -4.42 0.33 -2.72
N VAL A 83 -4.60 1.62 -2.98
CA VAL A 83 -5.86 2.32 -2.67
C VAL A 83 -6.87 2.02 -3.78
N SER A 84 -7.93 1.28 -3.45
CA SER A 84 -8.99 0.85 -4.38
C SER A 84 -10.14 1.84 -4.51
N ASP A 85 -10.41 2.60 -3.45
CA ASP A 85 -11.60 3.44 -3.33
C ASP A 85 -11.40 4.51 -2.25
N LEU A 86 -12.39 5.40 -2.16
CA LEU A 86 -12.52 6.37 -1.09
C LEU A 86 -13.67 5.92 -0.18
N ALA A 87 -13.34 5.44 1.02
CA ALA A 87 -14.29 4.97 2.05
C ALA A 87 -15.49 5.93 2.24
N GLY A 88 -16.71 5.57 1.83
CA GLY A 88 -17.88 6.45 1.91
C GLY A 88 -17.93 7.58 0.88
N GLY A 89 -17.19 7.47 -0.23
CA GLY A 89 -17.18 8.42 -1.34
C GLY A 89 -18.31 8.14 -2.34
N ALA A 90 -19.14 9.14 -2.64
CA ALA A 90 -20.40 8.96 -3.36
C ALA A 90 -20.29 8.77 -4.90
N ASP A 91 -19.12 8.98 -5.52
CA ASP A 91 -19.06 9.26 -6.97
C ASP A 91 -18.14 8.37 -7.83
N GLN A 92 -17.51 7.34 -7.26
CA GLN A 92 -16.80 6.37 -8.09
C GLN A 92 -17.57 5.07 -8.02
N LYS A 93 -18.07 4.59 -9.15
CA LYS A 93 -18.45 3.19 -9.30
C LYS A 93 -17.22 2.37 -8.94
N VAL A 94 -17.10 2.02 -7.66
CA VAL A 94 -16.09 1.09 -7.17
C VAL A 94 -16.39 -0.20 -7.91
N SER A 95 -15.58 -0.44 -8.93
CA SER A 95 -15.72 -1.60 -9.80
C SER A 95 -14.66 -2.60 -9.39
N SER A 96 -14.93 -3.88 -9.61
CA SER A 96 -13.93 -4.95 -9.53
C SER A 96 -12.62 -4.59 -10.27
N SER A 97 -12.73 -3.78 -11.31
CA SER A 97 -11.63 -3.20 -12.08
C SER A 97 -10.69 -2.30 -11.25
N LEU A 98 -11.20 -1.42 -10.38
CA LEU A 98 -10.35 -0.57 -9.53
C LEU A 98 -9.59 -1.38 -8.47
N TYR A 99 -10.24 -2.37 -7.85
CA TYR A 99 -9.57 -3.31 -6.95
C TYR A 99 -8.44 -4.05 -7.68
N SER A 100 -8.67 -4.48 -8.92
CA SER A 100 -7.66 -5.16 -9.74
C SER A 100 -6.47 -4.26 -10.04
N LEU A 101 -6.70 -2.98 -10.34
CA LEU A 101 -5.63 -2.01 -10.57
C LEU A 101 -4.81 -1.74 -9.30
N ALA A 102 -5.49 -1.55 -8.18
CA ALA A 102 -4.86 -1.34 -6.88
C ALA A 102 -3.99 -2.55 -6.48
N ALA A 103 -4.53 -3.77 -6.62
CA ALA A 103 -3.82 -5.01 -6.35
C ALA A 103 -2.59 -5.18 -7.26
N PHE A 104 -2.73 -4.93 -8.57
CA PHE A 104 -1.63 -5.04 -9.52
C PHE A 104 -0.49 -4.06 -9.21
N ASN A 105 -0.83 -2.81 -8.88
CA ASN A 105 0.17 -1.81 -8.51
C ASN A 105 0.85 -2.15 -7.18
N ALA A 106 0.10 -2.59 -6.17
CA ALA A 106 0.68 -3.03 -4.89
C ALA A 106 1.64 -4.22 -5.07
N PHE A 107 1.26 -5.18 -5.92
CA PHE A 107 2.10 -6.32 -6.28
C PHE A 107 3.41 -5.87 -6.95
N ASN A 108 3.36 -4.98 -7.94
CA ASN A 108 4.57 -4.50 -8.62
C ASN A 108 5.53 -3.78 -7.67
N VAL A 109 5.00 -2.98 -6.73
CA VAL A 109 5.81 -2.31 -5.71
C VAL A 109 6.46 -3.34 -4.78
N ALA A 110 5.74 -4.40 -4.39
CA ALA A 110 6.30 -5.48 -3.58
C ALA A 110 7.40 -6.25 -4.33
N VAL A 111 7.22 -6.52 -5.63
CA VAL A 111 8.25 -7.16 -6.49
C VAL A 111 9.51 -6.29 -6.55
N GLU A 112 9.36 -4.99 -6.84
CA GLU A 112 10.50 -4.06 -6.89
C GLU A 112 11.23 -4.01 -5.54
N PHE A 113 10.49 -3.96 -4.43
CA PHE A 113 11.08 -4.00 -3.10
C PHE A 113 11.88 -5.29 -2.86
N ILE A 114 11.34 -6.45 -3.23
CA ILE A 114 12.03 -7.75 -3.12
C ILE A 114 13.33 -7.75 -3.96
N GLU A 115 13.29 -7.20 -5.17
CA GLU A 115 14.49 -7.08 -6.00
C GLU A 115 15.55 -6.18 -5.38
N LEU A 116 15.15 -5.03 -4.81
CA LEU A 116 16.05 -4.09 -4.16
C LEU A 116 16.74 -4.72 -2.95
N ILE A 117 15.98 -5.34 -2.05
CA ILE A 117 16.57 -6.02 -0.88
C ILE A 117 17.41 -7.23 -1.31
N GLY A 118 17.03 -7.93 -2.39
CA GLY A 118 17.84 -9.01 -2.96
C GLY A 118 19.20 -8.51 -3.43
N LYS A 119 19.24 -7.37 -4.14
CA LYS A 119 20.48 -6.71 -4.59
C LYS A 119 21.30 -6.19 -3.42
N GLU A 120 20.69 -5.54 -2.42
CA GLU A 120 21.37 -5.09 -1.20
C GLU A 120 22.02 -6.24 -0.43
N ASN A 121 21.42 -7.43 -0.43
CA ASN A 121 22.02 -8.61 0.18
C ASN A 121 23.13 -9.25 -0.67
N ILE A 122 23.23 -8.93 -1.97
CA ILE A 122 24.28 -9.39 -2.88
C ILE A 122 25.48 -8.41 -2.93
N ILE A 123 25.25 -7.10 -2.82
CA ILE A 123 26.30 -6.06 -2.87
C ILE A 123 27.42 -6.26 -1.83
N PRO A 124 27.16 -6.71 -0.58
CA PRO A 124 28.20 -7.06 0.37
C PRO A 124 29.14 -8.16 -0.15
N TYR A 125 28.63 -9.12 -0.93
CA TYR A 125 29.43 -10.22 -1.50
C TYR A 125 30.20 -9.85 -2.78
N LEU A 126 29.85 -8.75 -3.45
CA LEU A 126 30.52 -8.28 -4.68
C LEU A 126 31.58 -7.20 -4.42
N LYS A 127 31.67 -6.66 -3.19
CA LYS A 127 32.74 -5.71 -2.80
C LYS A 127 34.02 -6.39 -2.34
N GLU A 128 34.05 -7.72 -2.25
CA GLU A 128 35.21 -8.51 -1.82
C GLU A 128 35.79 -9.43 -2.92
N SER A 129 35.44 -9.22 -4.19
CA SER A 129 36.01 -9.95 -5.34
C SER A 129 36.86 -9.07 -6.23
#